data_AF-A0AAQ3K3R9-F1
#
_entry.id   AF-A0AAQ3K3R9-F1
#
_cell.length_a   1.000
_cell.length_b   1.000
_cell.length_c   1.000
_cell.angle_alpha   90.00
_cell.angle_beta   90.00
_cell.angle_gamma   90.00
#
_symmetry.space_group_name_H-M   'P 1'
#
loop_
_entity.id
_entity.type
_entity.pdbx_description
1 polymer ?
#
loop_
_entity_poly.entity_id
_entity_poly.type
_entity_poly.pdbx_seq_one_letter_code
_entity_poly.pdbx_strand_id
1 'polypeptide(L)'
;MATKTGISELPHDVISLLISFTSLADAVRLMTILSRAASELVEDASLKQLYFRPYKPILIDDGSMSFALEKSTGAKCLMISPKELRITWGDDRSYWTFPTNCNSRFGVVAELLHVILQPRWRKVPKKAPQTPRMRDEVWMEIEMGQFFNDDRDQVVRVKFQQVKEMNWKRGLIVQGIEFRPKN
;
A
#
# COMPACT_ATOMS: atom_id res chain seq x y z
N MET A 1 -22.65 9.62 -21.22
CA MET A 1 -23.54 9.09 -20.16
C MET A 1 -22.96 7.77 -19.71
N ALA A 2 -22.38 7.69 -18.51
CA ALA A 2 -21.87 6.44 -17.96
C ALA A 2 -23.04 5.71 -17.27
N THR A 3 -23.45 4.58 -17.83
CA THR A 3 -24.46 3.69 -17.25
C THR A 3 -23.87 3.02 -16.01
N LYS A 4 -24.51 3.18 -14.86
CA LYS A 4 -24.15 2.46 -13.63
C LYS A 4 -24.45 0.98 -13.85
N THR A 5 -23.42 0.15 -13.96
CA THR A 5 -23.55 -1.31 -14.03
C THR A 5 -23.94 -1.86 -12.66
N GLY A 6 -25.07 -2.56 -12.61
CA GLY A 6 -25.64 -3.14 -11.38
C GLY A 6 -25.10 -4.55 -11.10
N ILE A 7 -25.21 -5.00 -9.83
CA ILE A 7 -24.75 -6.35 -9.41
C ILE A 7 -25.37 -7.48 -10.23
N SER A 8 -26.60 -7.29 -10.69
CA SER A 8 -27.36 -8.25 -11.50
C SER A 8 -26.81 -8.44 -12.91
N GLU A 9 -25.90 -7.59 -13.38
CA GLU A 9 -25.35 -7.65 -14.74
C GLU A 9 -24.04 -8.45 -14.82
N LEU A 10 -23.51 -8.92 -13.69
CA LEU A 10 -22.32 -9.76 -13.67
C LEU A 10 -22.64 -11.24 -13.97
N PRO A 11 -21.72 -11.98 -14.62
CA PRO A 11 -21.86 -13.42 -14.80
C PRO A 11 -22.00 -14.17 -13.46
N HIS A 12 -22.84 -15.21 -13.44
CA HIS A 12 -23.15 -15.99 -12.23
C HIS A 12 -21.91 -16.55 -11.52
N ASP A 13 -20.88 -16.93 -12.26
CA ASP A 13 -19.62 -17.43 -11.70
C ASP A 13 -18.88 -16.35 -10.86
N VAL A 14 -19.01 -15.07 -11.24
CA VAL A 14 -18.39 -13.93 -10.55
C VAL A 14 -19.18 -13.58 -9.29
N ILE A 15 -20.51 -13.64 -9.37
CA ILE A 15 -21.39 -13.46 -8.22
C ILE A 15 -21.07 -14.56 -7.19
N SER A 16 -21.03 -15.83 -7.61
CA SER A 16 -20.68 -16.98 -6.77
C SER A 16 -19.32 -16.84 -6.08
N LEU A 17 -18.32 -16.30 -6.79
CA LEU A 17 -16.97 -16.05 -6.28
C LEU A 17 -16.90 -14.88 -5.28
N LEU A 18 -17.74 -13.85 -5.48
CA LEU A 18 -17.91 -12.73 -4.56
C LEU A 18 -18.58 -13.18 -3.24
N ILE A 19 -19.54 -14.11 -3.30
CA ILE A 19 -20.19 -14.64 -2.09
C ILE A 19 -19.32 -15.70 -1.37
N SER A 20 -18.43 -16.41 -2.08
CA SER A 20 -17.66 -17.51 -1.50
C SER A 20 -16.42 -17.08 -0.71
N PHE A 21 -15.84 -15.90 -1.00
CA PHE A 21 -14.61 -15.43 -0.35
C PHE A 21 -14.79 -14.27 0.62
N THR A 22 -16.00 -13.74 0.78
CA THR A 22 -16.20 -12.53 1.58
C THR A 22 -17.59 -12.48 2.23
N SER A 23 -17.68 -11.84 3.40
CA SER A 23 -18.98 -11.45 3.96
C SER A 23 -19.76 -10.61 2.92
N LEU A 24 -21.10 -10.61 2.96
CA LEU A 24 -21.92 -9.87 2.01
C LEU A 24 -21.51 -8.38 1.91
N ALA A 25 -21.05 -7.79 3.02
CA ALA A 25 -20.55 -6.43 3.08
C ALA A 25 -19.18 -6.25 2.37
N ASP A 26 -18.29 -7.23 2.52
CA ASP A 26 -17.00 -7.25 1.85
C ASP A 26 -17.10 -7.54 0.35
N ALA A 27 -18.07 -8.36 -0.06
CA ALA A 27 -18.39 -8.62 -1.46
C ALA A 27 -18.84 -7.33 -2.16
N VAL A 28 -19.70 -6.53 -1.51
CA VAL A 28 -20.16 -5.22 -2.04
C VAL A 28 -19.01 -4.19 -2.10
N ARG A 29 -18.07 -4.22 -1.16
CA ARG A 29 -16.87 -3.35 -1.20
C ARG A 29 -15.89 -3.77 -2.29
N LEU A 30 -15.65 -5.07 -2.44
CA LEU A 30 -14.85 -5.61 -3.55
C LEU A 30 -15.50 -5.32 -4.90
N MET A 31 -16.83 -5.36 -5.00
CA MET A 31 -17.58 -4.97 -6.19
C MET A 31 -17.35 -3.50 -6.58
N THR A 32 -17.29 -2.60 -5.61
CA THR A 32 -17.00 -1.18 -5.83
C THR A 32 -15.57 -0.96 -6.32
N ILE A 33 -14.62 -1.75 -5.79
CA ILE A 33 -13.22 -1.71 -6.22
C ILE A 33 -13.07 -2.33 -7.62
N LEU A 34 -13.73 -3.45 -7.88
CA LEU A 34 -13.72 -4.14 -9.17
C LEU A 34 -14.37 -3.31 -10.27
N SER A 35 -15.44 -2.56 -9.97
CA SER A 35 -16.06 -1.63 -10.93
C SER A 35 -15.17 -0.42 -11.24
N ARG A 36 -14.44 0.11 -10.25
CA ARG A 36 -13.41 1.16 -10.49
C ARG A 36 -12.20 0.64 -11.26
N ALA A 37 -11.76 -0.59 -11.00
CA ALA A 37 -10.69 -1.24 -11.77
C ALA A 37 -11.15 -1.59 -13.20
N ALA A 38 -12.43 -1.97 -13.37
CA ALA A 38 -12.99 -2.28 -14.68
C ALA A 38 -13.06 -1.06 -15.60
N SER A 39 -13.23 0.16 -15.07
CA SER A 39 -13.18 1.38 -15.90
C SER A 39 -11.78 1.67 -16.48
N GLU A 40 -10.72 1.15 -15.88
CA GLU A 40 -9.35 1.23 -16.42
C GLU A 40 -9.00 0.05 -17.34
N LEU A 41 -9.84 -0.99 -17.40
CA LEU A 41 -9.54 -2.28 -18.05
C LEU A 41 -10.53 -2.69 -19.15
N VAL A 42 -11.16 -1.72 -19.81
CA VAL A 42 -11.87 -1.99 -21.08
C VAL A 42 -10.84 -2.05 -22.21
N GLU A 43 -10.21 -3.21 -22.36
CA GLU A 43 -10.16 -4.01 -23.59
C GLU A 43 -9.32 -5.26 -23.28
N ASP A 44 -9.97 -6.42 -23.44
CA ASP A 44 -9.34 -7.74 -23.54
C ASP A 44 -8.83 -8.42 -22.25
N ALA A 45 -9.69 -9.24 -21.63
CA ALA A 45 -9.39 -10.58 -21.10
C ALA A 45 -10.52 -11.05 -20.18
N SER A 46 -11.05 -12.25 -20.43
CA SER A 46 -12.02 -12.90 -19.54
C SER A 46 -11.58 -12.84 -18.07
N LEU A 47 -12.51 -12.57 -17.14
CA LEU A 47 -12.27 -12.53 -15.69
C LEU A 47 -11.51 -13.76 -15.14
N LYS A 48 -11.58 -14.90 -15.84
CA LYS A 48 -10.77 -16.09 -15.56
C LYS A 48 -9.26 -15.84 -15.67
N GLN A 49 -8.80 -15.05 -16.64
CA GLN A 49 -7.39 -14.67 -16.74
C GLN A 49 -6.95 -13.70 -15.64
N LEU A 50 -7.87 -12.89 -15.09
CA LEU A 50 -7.58 -12.05 -13.92
C LEU A 50 -7.27 -12.91 -12.68
N TYR A 51 -7.94 -14.06 -12.56
CA TYR A 51 -7.72 -15.05 -11.49
C TYR A 51 -6.40 -15.82 -11.64
N PHE A 52 -5.89 -15.98 -12.87
CA PHE A 52 -4.63 -16.66 -13.17
C PHE A 52 -3.43 -15.72 -13.37
N ARG A 53 -3.65 -14.39 -13.37
CA ARG A 53 -2.56 -13.42 -13.38
C ARG A 53 -1.76 -13.61 -12.09
N PRO A 54 -0.41 -13.71 -12.14
CA PRO A 54 0.39 -13.70 -10.91
C PRO A 54 -0.07 -12.49 -10.10
N TYR A 55 -0.49 -12.71 -8.85
CA TYR A 55 -1.12 -11.74 -7.93
C TYR A 55 -0.41 -10.39 -7.94
N LYS A 56 -0.71 -9.59 -8.97
CA LYS A 56 -0.10 -8.30 -9.25
C LYS A 56 -1.01 -7.29 -8.61
N PRO A 57 -0.47 -6.43 -7.73
CA PRO A 57 -1.32 -5.46 -7.09
C PRO A 57 -2.00 -4.55 -8.11
N ILE A 58 -3.27 -4.27 -7.86
CA ILE A 58 -4.09 -3.39 -8.69
C ILE A 58 -4.00 -1.99 -8.11
N LEU A 59 -3.79 -1.00 -8.97
CA LEU A 59 -3.85 0.40 -8.59
C LEU A 59 -5.30 0.80 -8.38
N ILE A 60 -5.55 1.52 -7.30
CA ILE A 60 -6.87 2.05 -6.97
C ILE A 60 -6.71 3.50 -6.54
N ASP A 61 -7.83 4.21 -6.50
CA ASP A 61 -7.89 5.60 -6.06
C ASP A 61 -6.96 6.52 -6.87
N ASP A 62 -7.15 6.50 -8.19
CA ASP A 62 -6.35 7.30 -9.14
C ASP A 62 -4.84 6.99 -9.07
N GLY A 63 -4.52 5.72 -8.83
CA GLY A 63 -3.14 5.26 -8.70
C GLY A 63 -2.44 5.66 -7.40
N SER A 64 -3.15 6.27 -6.46
CA SER A 64 -2.60 6.74 -5.19
C SER A 64 -2.51 5.63 -4.13
N MET A 65 -3.26 4.55 -4.34
CA MET A 65 -3.27 3.37 -3.50
C MET A 65 -3.21 2.10 -4.34
N SER A 66 -2.95 0.98 -3.69
CA SER A 66 -2.91 -0.29 -4.38
C SER A 66 -3.33 -1.45 -3.49
N PHE A 67 -4.04 -2.38 -4.10
CA PHE A 67 -4.69 -3.49 -3.44
C PHE A 67 -4.14 -4.81 -3.97
N ALA A 68 -3.86 -5.74 -3.06
CA ALA A 68 -3.45 -7.09 -3.39
C ALA A 68 -4.09 -8.10 -2.42
N LEU A 69 -4.25 -9.34 -2.89
CA LEU A 69 -4.65 -10.46 -2.05
C LEU A 69 -3.43 -11.36 -1.78
N GLU A 70 -3.22 -11.72 -0.52
CA GLU A 70 -2.21 -12.70 -0.14
C GLU A 70 -2.68 -14.11 -0.54
N LYS A 71 -1.87 -14.82 -1.34
CA LYS A 71 -2.26 -16.11 -1.96
C LYS A 71 -2.63 -17.20 -0.96
N SER A 72 -1.94 -17.27 0.18
CA SER A 72 -2.11 -18.35 1.16
C SER A 72 -3.32 -18.14 2.06
N THR A 73 -3.69 -16.89 2.32
CA THR A 73 -4.69 -16.52 3.35
C THR A 73 -5.93 -15.85 2.76
N GLY A 74 -5.85 -15.33 1.53
CA GLY A 74 -6.84 -14.40 0.97
C GLY A 74 -6.84 -13.04 1.67
N ALA A 75 -5.84 -12.74 2.51
CA ALA A 75 -5.78 -11.49 3.26
C ALA A 75 -5.65 -10.29 2.31
N LYS A 76 -6.40 -9.23 2.61
CA LYS A 76 -6.42 -7.98 1.84
C LYS A 76 -5.25 -7.09 2.25
N CYS A 77 -4.29 -6.89 1.36
CA CYS A 77 -3.15 -6.00 1.57
C CYS A 77 -3.39 -4.67 0.86
N LEU A 78 -3.25 -3.56 1.59
CA LEU A 78 -3.39 -2.20 1.05
C LEU A 78 -2.06 -1.47 1.17
N MET A 79 -1.55 -0.90 0.08
CA MET A 79 -0.39 -0.02 0.12
C MET A 79 -0.76 1.39 -0.33
N ILE A 80 -0.32 2.37 0.44
CA ILE A 80 -0.52 3.81 0.19
C ILE A 80 0.74 4.38 -0.45
N SER A 81 0.58 5.13 -1.55
CA SER A 81 1.68 5.77 -2.26
C SER A 81 2.30 6.90 -1.44
N PRO A 82 3.53 7.31 -1.73
CA PRO A 82 4.19 8.38 -0.98
C PRO A 82 3.50 9.74 -1.13
N LYS A 83 2.74 9.94 -2.22
CA LYS A 83 1.98 11.18 -2.47
C LYS A 83 0.83 11.38 -1.49
N GLU A 84 0.22 10.30 -1.01
CA GLU A 84 -0.87 10.32 -0.03
C GLU A 84 -0.38 10.29 1.42
N LEU A 85 0.93 10.08 1.62
CA LEU A 85 1.50 10.09 2.96
C LEU A 85 1.76 11.52 3.41
N ARG A 86 1.32 11.83 4.63
CA ARG A 86 1.73 13.06 5.32
C ARG A 86 3.16 12.92 5.85
N ILE A 87 4.14 13.29 5.03
CA ILE A 87 5.56 13.26 5.37
C ILE A 87 5.96 14.58 6.03
N THR A 88 6.73 14.51 7.13
CA THR A 88 7.25 15.71 7.79
C THR A 88 8.25 16.41 6.88
N TRP A 89 8.01 17.70 6.59
CA TRP A 89 8.73 18.50 5.59
C TRP A 89 8.65 17.93 4.17
N GLY A 90 7.65 17.10 3.86
CA GLY A 90 7.49 16.50 2.53
C GLY A 90 7.21 17.50 1.41
N ASP A 91 6.71 18.68 1.76
CA ASP A 91 6.49 19.81 0.85
C ASP A 91 7.77 20.63 0.58
N ASP A 92 8.81 20.46 1.40
CA ASP A 92 10.07 21.17 1.27
C ASP A 92 11.10 20.35 0.46
N ARG A 93 11.42 20.87 -0.72
CA ARG A 93 12.38 20.29 -1.68
C ARG A 93 13.81 20.24 -1.16
N SER A 94 14.11 20.88 -0.04
CA SER A 94 15.41 20.78 0.64
C SER A 94 15.57 19.43 1.36
N TYR A 95 14.45 18.80 1.74
CA TYR A 95 14.41 17.56 2.51
C TYR A 95 13.93 16.37 1.70
N TRP A 96 12.91 16.55 0.85
CA TRP A 96 12.29 15.47 0.08
C TRP A 96 12.11 15.83 -1.38
N THR A 97 12.26 14.84 -2.26
CA THR A 97 11.85 14.94 -3.66
C THR A 97 10.99 13.73 -4.03
N PHE A 98 10.17 13.89 -5.07
CA PHE A 98 9.20 12.87 -5.52
C PHE A 98 9.43 12.51 -7.00
N PRO A 99 10.57 11.89 -7.34
CA PRO A 99 10.93 11.60 -8.72
C PRO A 99 10.09 10.45 -9.27
N THR A 100 9.99 10.41 -10.59
CA THR A 100 9.45 9.23 -11.29
C THR A 100 10.38 8.04 -11.13
N ASN A 101 9.82 6.85 -10.93
CA ASN A 101 10.59 5.63 -10.77
C ASN A 101 9.84 4.46 -11.40
N CYS A 102 10.42 3.85 -12.44
CA CYS A 102 9.81 2.73 -13.17
C CYS A 102 9.74 1.42 -12.35
N ASN A 103 10.55 1.29 -11.30
CA ASN A 103 10.47 0.17 -10.37
C ASN A 103 9.44 0.42 -9.25
N SER A 104 8.83 1.61 -9.18
CA SER A 104 7.74 1.88 -8.24
C SER A 104 6.40 1.44 -8.81
N ARG A 105 5.62 0.72 -8.00
CA ARG A 105 4.23 0.37 -8.34
C ARG A 105 3.34 1.59 -8.64
N PHE A 106 3.70 2.76 -8.09
CA PHE A 106 2.97 4.01 -8.25
C PHE A 106 3.60 4.97 -9.29
N GLY A 107 4.69 4.54 -9.96
CA GLY A 107 5.48 5.39 -10.85
C GLY A 107 6.22 6.55 -10.17
N VAL A 108 6.07 6.71 -8.86
CA VAL A 108 6.69 7.77 -8.03
C VAL A 108 7.22 7.17 -6.73
N VAL A 109 8.26 7.78 -6.15
CA VAL A 109 8.83 7.44 -4.84
C VAL A 109 9.02 8.71 -4.02
N ALA A 110 9.14 8.60 -2.69
CA ALA A 110 9.67 9.70 -1.87
C ALA A 110 11.16 9.44 -1.61
N GLU A 111 12.01 10.38 -2.01
CA GLU A 111 13.46 10.32 -1.81
C GLU A 111 13.90 11.37 -0.80
N LEU A 112 14.57 10.91 0.26
CA LEU A 112 15.15 11.75 1.29
C LEU A 112 16.48 12.33 0.82
N LEU A 113 16.54 13.64 0.67
CA LEU A 113 17.74 14.35 0.26
C LEU A 113 18.72 14.47 1.42
N HIS A 114 18.43 15.26 2.44
CA HIS A 114 19.37 15.47 3.56
C HIS A 114 18.63 15.86 4.84
N VAL A 115 18.78 15.08 5.93
CA VAL A 115 18.28 15.44 7.26
C VAL A 115 19.30 15.14 8.35
N ILE A 116 19.29 15.93 9.43
CA ILE A 116 19.88 15.53 10.70
C ILE A 116 18.74 15.07 11.60
N LEU A 117 18.68 13.77 11.85
CA LEU A 117 17.74 13.22 12.82
C LEU A 117 18.29 13.49 14.22
N GLN A 118 17.61 14.34 14.98
CA GLN A 118 18.01 14.64 16.34
C GLN A 118 18.02 13.36 17.19
N PRO A 119 19.15 13.00 17.84
CA PRO A 119 19.17 11.92 18.80
C PRO A 119 18.27 12.31 19.96
N ARG A 120 17.21 11.54 20.16
CA ARG A 120 16.39 11.71 21.35
C ARG A 120 17.07 10.91 22.45
N TRP A 121 17.54 11.56 23.52
CA TRP A 121 18.05 10.94 24.76
C TRP A 121 16.92 10.22 25.54
N ARG A 122 16.10 9.43 24.85
CA ARG A 122 15.15 8.50 25.44
C ARG A 122 15.77 7.12 25.43
N LYS A 123 15.35 6.30 26.40
CA LYS A 123 15.70 4.87 26.49
C LYS A 123 15.66 4.26 25.09
N VAL A 124 16.77 3.63 24.68
CA VAL A 124 16.85 2.80 23.47
C VAL A 124 15.59 1.92 23.43
N PRO A 125 14.93 1.78 22.27
CA PRO A 125 13.78 0.87 22.16
C PRO A 125 14.15 -0.49 22.75
N LYS A 126 13.32 -1.03 23.66
CA LYS A 126 13.56 -2.37 24.23
C LYS A 126 13.55 -3.47 23.17
N LYS A 127 12.90 -3.22 22.02
CA LYS A 127 12.94 -4.11 20.87
C LYS A 127 14.18 -3.83 20.04
N ALA A 128 14.90 -4.90 19.69
CA ALA A 128 15.99 -4.83 18.73
C ALA A 128 15.49 -4.19 17.41
N PRO A 129 16.34 -3.40 16.72
CA PRO A 129 16.04 -2.92 15.38
C PRO A 129 15.67 -4.11 14.50
N GLN A 130 14.55 -4.03 13.78
CA GLN A 130 14.24 -5.02 12.77
C GLN A 130 15.15 -4.80 11.57
N THR A 131 15.69 -5.87 11.01
CA THR A 131 16.46 -5.81 9.77
C THR A 131 15.50 -5.78 8.59
N PRO A 132 15.67 -4.85 7.63
CA PRO A 132 14.94 -4.89 6.38
C PRO A 132 15.16 -6.24 5.68
N ARG A 133 14.11 -6.76 5.05
CA ARG A 133 14.13 -7.99 4.27
C ARG A 133 13.89 -7.66 2.81
N MET A 134 14.53 -8.38 1.90
CA MET A 134 14.21 -8.26 0.47
C MET A 134 12.77 -8.70 0.24
N ARG A 135 11.97 -7.81 -0.35
CA ARG A 135 10.61 -8.10 -0.82
C ARG A 135 10.66 -8.69 -2.23
N ASP A 136 11.43 -8.04 -3.09
CA ASP A 136 11.73 -8.42 -4.47
C ASP A 136 13.18 -8.00 -4.81
N GLU A 137 13.58 -8.08 -6.08
CA GLU A 137 14.95 -7.76 -6.50
C GLU A 137 15.36 -6.29 -6.27
N VAL A 138 14.40 -5.38 -6.12
CA VAL A 138 14.64 -3.94 -6.04
C VAL A 138 14.28 -3.37 -4.67
N TRP A 139 13.26 -3.92 -4.01
CA TRP A 139 12.67 -3.36 -2.80
C TRP A 139 12.97 -4.18 -1.56
N MET A 140 13.22 -3.46 -0.46
CA MET A 140 13.23 -4.01 0.89
C MET A 140 11.98 -3.59 1.65
N GLU A 141 11.54 -4.44 2.58
CA GLU A 141 10.47 -4.15 3.52
C GLU A 141 10.91 -4.33 4.98
N ILE A 142 10.28 -3.59 5.89
CA ILE A 142 10.51 -3.66 7.32
C ILE A 142 9.17 -3.56 8.06
N GLU A 143 8.86 -4.51 8.93
CA GLU A 143 7.67 -4.43 9.77
C GLU A 143 7.86 -3.36 10.84
N MET A 144 7.04 -2.31 10.79
CA MET A 144 7.17 -1.17 11.70
C MET A 144 6.35 -1.33 12.99
N GLY A 145 5.30 -2.16 12.96
CA GLY A 145 4.45 -2.41 14.12
C GLY A 145 3.12 -3.04 13.76
N GLN A 146 2.30 -3.23 14.79
CA GLN A 146 0.96 -3.80 14.70
C GLN A 146 0.02 -2.94 15.55
N PHE A 147 -1.20 -2.78 15.08
CA PHE A 147 -2.25 -2.04 15.75
C PHE A 147 -3.58 -2.72 15.51
N PHE A 148 -4.56 -2.44 16.36
CA PHE A 148 -5.93 -2.89 16.17
C PHE A 148 -6.71 -1.81 15.43
N ASN A 149 -7.56 -2.23 14.48
CA ASN A 149 -8.49 -1.34 13.80
C ASN A 149 -9.86 -1.48 14.47
N ASP A 150 -10.27 -0.48 15.25
CA ASP A 150 -11.50 -0.50 16.06
C ASP A 150 -12.63 0.37 15.49
N ASP A 151 -12.67 0.51 14.16
CA ASP A 151 -13.60 1.34 13.37
C ASP A 151 -13.59 2.85 13.70
N ARG A 152 -12.65 3.30 14.54
CA ARG A 152 -12.44 4.71 14.86
C ARG A 152 -11.48 5.35 13.88
N ASP A 153 -11.72 6.63 13.59
CA ASP A 153 -10.78 7.44 12.82
C ASP A 153 -9.54 7.73 13.66
N GLN A 154 -8.47 6.97 13.43
CA GLN A 154 -7.20 7.09 14.14
C GLN A 154 -6.04 7.28 13.17
N VAL A 155 -5.08 8.12 13.57
CA VAL A 155 -3.87 8.38 12.78
C VAL A 155 -2.73 7.46 13.21
N VAL A 156 -2.29 6.59 12.29
CA VAL A 156 -1.06 5.80 12.47
C VAL A 156 0.15 6.70 12.24
N ARG A 157 1.01 6.85 13.25
CA ARG A 157 2.24 7.65 13.17
C ARG A 157 3.47 6.74 13.11
N VAL A 158 4.14 6.76 11.96
CA VAL A 158 5.44 6.13 11.77
C VAL A 158 6.55 7.16 11.99
N LYS A 159 7.64 6.78 12.67
CA LYS A 159 8.79 7.66 12.92
C LYS A 159 10.10 6.94 12.73
N PHE A 160 11.00 7.54 11.95
CA PHE A 160 12.41 7.18 11.93
C PHE A 160 13.15 8.00 12.99
N GLN A 161 13.96 7.34 13.82
CA GLN A 161 14.69 7.98 14.90
C GLN A 161 16.15 7.55 14.87
N GLN A 162 17.05 8.51 15.09
CA GLN A 162 18.47 8.24 15.22
C GLN A 162 18.77 7.66 16.60
N VAL A 163 19.40 6.49 16.62
CA VAL A 163 19.75 5.79 17.87
C VAL A 163 21.17 6.07 18.35
N LYS A 164 22.07 6.53 17.48
CA LYS A 164 23.48 6.84 17.79
C LYS A 164 23.96 8.04 16.95
N GLU A 165 24.64 9.01 17.56
CA GLU A 165 25.33 10.14 16.87
C GLU A 165 24.46 11.08 16.00
N MET A 166 24.91 12.32 15.80
CA MET A 166 24.28 13.31 14.91
C MET A 166 24.90 13.26 13.51
N ASN A 167 24.56 12.23 12.74
CA ASN A 167 25.03 12.09 11.36
C ASN A 167 23.94 12.47 10.37
N TRP A 168 24.33 13.21 9.33
CA TRP A 168 23.46 13.47 8.17
C TRP A 168 22.98 12.16 7.56
N LYS A 169 21.69 12.09 7.23
CA LYS A 169 21.04 10.96 6.56
C LYS A 169 20.51 11.40 5.20
N ARG A 170 20.70 10.55 4.21
CA ARG A 170 20.27 10.73 2.82
C ARG A 170 20.06 9.41 2.10
N GLY A 171 19.40 9.45 0.95
CA GLY A 171 19.26 8.31 0.03
C GLY A 171 18.23 7.27 0.48
N LEU A 172 17.40 7.60 1.47
CA LEU A 172 16.24 6.77 1.78
C LEU A 172 15.20 6.97 0.67
N ILE A 173 14.85 5.89 -0.01
CA ILE A 173 13.82 5.87 -1.04
C ILE A 173 12.64 5.05 -0.51
N VAL A 174 11.45 5.66 -0.48
CA VAL A 174 10.22 5.05 0.03
C VAL A 174 9.24 4.85 -1.12
N GLN A 175 8.90 3.59 -1.41
CA GLN A 175 7.86 3.25 -2.38
C GLN A 175 6.44 3.48 -1.83
N GLY A 176 6.25 3.34 -0.52
CA GLY A 176 4.96 3.51 0.16
C GLY A 176 4.89 2.75 1.48
N ILE A 177 3.72 2.74 2.11
CA ILE A 177 3.45 2.02 3.36
C ILE A 177 2.37 0.98 3.11
N GLU A 178 2.65 -0.28 3.44
CA GLU A 178 1.72 -1.40 3.26
C GLU A 178 1.13 -1.87 4.58
N PHE A 179 -0.18 -2.06 4.59
CA PHE A 179 -0.97 -2.60 5.67
C PHE A 179 -1.38 -4.02 5.32
N ARG A 180 -1.02 -4.95 6.21
CA ARG A 180 -1.35 -6.37 6.08
C ARG A 180 -2.19 -6.79 7.29
N PRO A 181 -3.28 -7.54 7.10
CA PRO A 181 -4.01 -8.16 8.19
C PRO A 181 -3.07 -9.08 8.95
N LYS A 182 -3.21 -9.10 10.28
CA LYS A 182 -2.59 -10.12 11.10
C LYS A 182 -3.66 -11.18 11.39
N ASN A 183 -3.34 -12.43 11.10
CA ASN A 183 -4.20 -13.59 11.40
C ASN A 183 -4.75 -13.54 12.82
#